data_AF-A0A162ZWT1-F1
#
_entry.id   AF-A0A162ZWT1-F1
#
_cell.length_a   1.000
_cell.length_b   1.000
_cell.length_c   1.000
_cell.angle_alpha   90.00
_cell.angle_beta   90.00
_cell.angle_gamma   90.00
#
_symmetry.space_group_name_H-M   'P 1'
#
loop_
_entity.id
_entity.type
_entity.pdbx_description
1 polymer ?
#
loop_
_entity_poly.entity_id
_entity_poly.type
_entity_poly.pdbx_seq_one_letter_code
_entity_poly.pdbx_strand_id
1 'polypeptide(L)'
;MTNLTDIEKRYLITDNGNKKFYLIDFIKENQESGKLGEVPMLIVDGKPYTYHYKELNEKIKTSKGDIKRIEIMESEKSIPLFGNAGKYGVVKVYTY
;
A
#
# COMPACT_ATOMS: atom_id res chain seq x y z
N MET A 1 -20.59 1.99 -6.60
CA MET A 1 -19.71 1.12 -5.80
C MET A 1 -18.46 0.88 -6.62
N THR A 2 -17.28 1.29 -6.13
CA THR A 2 -16.02 1.04 -6.84
C THR A 2 -15.67 -0.44 -6.68
N ASN A 3 -15.70 -1.21 -7.75
CA ASN A 3 -15.29 -2.61 -7.72
C ASN A 3 -13.77 -2.66 -7.58
N LEU A 4 -13.28 -3.17 -6.44
CA LEU A 4 -11.84 -3.37 -6.22
C LEU A 4 -11.37 -4.70 -6.78
N THR A 5 -10.20 -4.71 -7.41
CA THR A 5 -9.47 -5.93 -7.77
C THR A 5 -8.93 -6.64 -6.51
N ASP A 6 -8.54 -7.92 -6.64
CA ASP A 6 -7.93 -8.65 -5.52
C ASP A 6 -6.56 -8.07 -5.11
N ILE A 7 -5.87 -7.38 -6.01
CA ILE A 7 -4.67 -6.63 -5.70
C ILE A 7 -5.02 -5.41 -4.87
N GLU A 8 -6.03 -4.64 -5.26
CA GLU A 8 -6.40 -3.41 -4.57
C GLU A 8 -6.93 -3.67 -3.16
N LYS A 9 -7.63 -4.80 -2.95
CA LYS A 9 -8.11 -5.23 -1.62
C LYS A 9 -6.99 -5.40 -0.60
N ARG A 10 -5.76 -5.62 -1.04
CA ARG A 10 -4.55 -5.73 -0.19
C ARG A 10 -4.25 -4.45 0.58
N TYR A 11 -4.65 -3.31 0.03
CA TYR A 11 -4.38 -1.99 0.62
C TYR A 11 -5.56 -1.46 1.45
N LEU A 12 -6.54 -2.31 1.76
CA LEU A 12 -7.63 -1.96 2.66
C LEU A 12 -7.14 -1.92 4.10
N ILE A 13 -7.42 -0.80 4.75
CA ILE A 13 -7.20 -0.61 6.19
C ILE A 13 -8.43 -1.04 6.98
N THR A 14 -8.26 -1.40 8.27
CA THR A 14 -9.33 -1.83 9.17
C THR A 14 -10.14 -0.65 9.73
N ASP A 15 -10.65 0.20 8.83
CA ASP A 15 -11.52 1.33 9.16
C ASP A 15 -12.97 1.06 8.70
N ASN A 16 -13.90 1.89 9.15
CA ASN A 16 -15.32 1.78 8.84
C ASN A 16 -15.72 2.68 7.66
N GLY A 17 -16.80 2.30 6.98
CA GLY A 17 -17.38 3.09 5.88
C GLY A 17 -16.38 3.33 4.75
N ASN A 18 -16.28 4.59 4.30
CA ASN A 18 -15.42 4.99 3.19
C ASN A 18 -13.95 5.13 3.58
N LYS A 19 -13.63 5.26 4.87
CA LYS A 19 -12.24 5.46 5.30
C LYS A 19 -11.35 4.25 5.05
N LYS A 20 -11.93 3.05 4.94
CA LYS A 20 -11.20 1.82 4.58
C LYS A 20 -10.49 1.89 3.22
N PHE A 21 -10.94 2.80 2.35
CA PHE A 21 -10.35 3.01 1.02
C PHE A 21 -9.22 4.04 1.02
N TYR A 22 -8.96 4.73 2.13
CA TYR A 22 -8.02 5.85 2.19
C TYR A 22 -6.63 5.53 1.62
N LEU A 23 -6.06 4.38 1.99
CA LEU A 23 -4.73 4.00 1.50
C LEU A 23 -4.74 3.59 0.02
N ILE A 24 -5.77 2.88 -0.43
CA ILE A 24 -5.87 2.50 -1.86
C ILE A 24 -6.14 3.73 -2.74
N ASP A 25 -6.95 4.68 -2.29
CA ASP A 25 -7.20 5.92 -3.02
C ASP A 25 -5.89 6.73 -3.17
N PHE A 26 -5.11 6.85 -2.09
CA PHE A 26 -3.77 7.46 -2.14
C PHE A 26 -2.84 6.74 -3.14
N ILE A 27 -2.86 5.41 -3.18
CA ILE A 27 -2.04 4.63 -4.11
C ILE A 27 -2.47 4.89 -5.56
N LYS A 28 -3.78 4.93 -5.84
CA LYS A 28 -4.32 5.19 -7.18
C LYS A 28 -3.91 6.56 -7.71
N GLU A 29 -4.04 7.60 -6.90
CA GLU A 29 -3.60 8.96 -7.28
C GLU A 29 -2.10 8.99 -7.65
N ASN A 30 -1.28 8.18 -6.98
CA ASN A 30 0.16 8.09 -7.25
C ASN A 30 0.51 7.15 -8.42
N GLN A 31 -0.37 6.20 -8.75
CA GLN A 31 -0.28 5.41 -9.98
C GLN A 31 -0.66 6.25 -11.20
N GLU A 32 -1.76 7.02 -11.11
CA GLU A 32 -2.21 7.93 -12.17
C GLU A 32 -1.19 9.03 -12.48
N SER A 33 -0.43 9.48 -11.48
CA SER A 33 0.66 10.44 -11.65
C SER A 33 2.02 9.80 -12.02
N GLY A 34 2.07 8.48 -12.21
CA GLY A 34 3.27 7.77 -12.67
C GLY A 34 4.35 7.52 -11.61
N LYS A 35 4.09 7.83 -10.33
CA LYS A 35 5.05 7.63 -9.23
C LYS A 35 5.07 6.19 -8.69
N LEU A 36 3.96 5.47 -8.85
CA LEU A 36 3.82 4.07 -8.43
C LEU A 36 3.38 3.21 -9.61
N GLY A 37 3.81 1.96 -9.62
CA GLY A 37 3.30 0.94 -10.54
C GLY A 37 2.07 0.22 -9.98
N GLU A 38 1.56 -0.77 -10.70
CA GLU A 38 0.30 -1.46 -10.37
C GLU A 38 0.28 -2.15 -9.00
N VAL A 39 1.43 -2.64 -8.54
CA VAL A 39 1.52 -3.44 -7.30
C VAL A 39 2.70 -2.97 -6.43
N PRO A 40 2.63 -1.76 -5.84
CA PRO A 40 3.73 -1.26 -5.02
C PRO A 40 3.92 -2.11 -3.76
N MET A 41 5.16 -2.24 -3.32
CA MET A 41 5.45 -2.89 -2.04
C MET A 41 4.93 -2.04 -0.88
N LEU A 42 4.22 -2.65 0.05
CA LEU A 42 3.74 -1.95 1.25
C LEU A 42 4.64 -2.26 2.44
N ILE A 43 4.99 -1.23 3.21
CA ILE A 43 5.70 -1.34 4.48
C ILE A 43 4.92 -0.52 5.52
N VAL A 44 4.59 -1.11 6.66
CA VAL A 44 3.93 -0.41 7.78
C VAL A 44 4.84 -0.51 9.00
N ASP A 45 5.25 0.63 9.54
CA ASP A 45 6.16 0.72 10.70
C ASP A 45 7.41 -0.14 10.56
N GLY A 46 8.03 -0.09 9.37
CA GLY A 46 9.23 -0.85 9.03
C GLY A 46 8.99 -2.32 8.70
N LYS A 47 7.76 -2.84 8.84
CA LYS A 47 7.42 -4.23 8.53
C LYS A 47 6.86 -4.35 7.11
N PRO A 48 7.50 -5.11 6.21
CA PRO A 48 6.98 -5.32 4.87
C PRO A 48 5.75 -6.23 4.89
N TYR A 49 4.72 -5.84 4.15
CA TYR A 49 3.56 -6.69 3.90
C TYR A 49 3.84 -7.58 2.70
N THR A 50 4.01 -8.88 2.95
CA THR A 50 4.26 -9.89 1.93
C THR A 50 2.96 -10.62 1.59
N TYR A 51 2.50 -10.48 0.34
CA TYR A 51 1.30 -11.18 -0.14
C TYR A 51 1.69 -12.55 -0.70
N HIS A 52 1.88 -13.54 0.17
CA HIS A 52 2.08 -14.92 -0.26
C HIS A 52 0.75 -15.53 -0.74
N TYR A 53 0.85 -16.38 -1.76
CA TYR A 53 -0.21 -16.86 -2.67
C TYR A 53 -1.46 -17.52 -2.06
N LYS A 54 -1.66 -17.56 -0.74
CA LYS A 54 -2.83 -18.25 -0.14
C LYS A 54 -3.52 -17.53 1.01
N GLU A 55 -2.99 -16.41 1.51
CA GLU A 55 -3.60 -15.70 2.65
C GLU A 55 -3.76 -14.21 2.34
N LEU A 56 -4.67 -13.90 1.41
CA LEU A 56 -5.18 -12.55 1.12
C LEU A 56 -5.96 -11.92 2.31
N ASN A 57 -5.91 -12.52 3.50
CA ASN A 57 -6.88 -12.29 4.56
C ASN A 57 -6.40 -11.34 5.66
N GLU A 58 -5.10 -11.06 5.75
CA GLU A 58 -4.62 -10.07 6.71
C GLU A 58 -4.80 -8.66 6.15
N LYS A 59 -5.96 -8.07 6.46
CA LYS A 59 -6.15 -6.62 6.31
C LYS A 59 -5.05 -5.89 7.07
N ILE A 60 -4.67 -4.72 6.57
CA ILE A 60 -3.74 -3.84 7.27
C ILE A 60 -4.44 -3.36 8.54
N LYS A 61 -3.98 -3.86 9.69
CA LYS A 61 -4.56 -3.60 11.02
C LYS A 61 -4.24 -2.17 11.50
N THR A 62 -4.74 -1.18 10.77
CA THR A 62 -4.63 0.26 11.04
C THR A 62 -5.94 0.95 10.68
N SER A 63 -6.23 2.11 11.25
CA SER A 63 -7.29 3.02 10.78
C SER A 63 -6.70 4.27 10.14
N LYS A 64 -7.54 5.10 9.49
CA LYS A 64 -7.08 6.39 8.94
C LYS A 64 -6.58 7.32 10.05
N GLY A 65 -7.18 7.25 11.24
CA GLY A 65 -6.78 8.08 12.39
C GLY A 65 -5.41 7.72 12.96
N ASP A 66 -4.98 6.47 12.78
CA ASP A 66 -3.69 5.99 13.29
C ASP A 66 -2.53 6.32 12.34
N ILE A 67 -2.81 6.61 11.06
CA ILE A 67 -1.79 6.93 10.07
C ILE A 67 -1.25 8.34 10.34
N LYS A 68 0.00 8.40 10.80
CA LYS A 68 0.75 9.63 11.02
C LYS A 68 1.23 10.25 9.71
N ARG A 69 1.79 9.42 8.81
CA ARG A 69 2.20 9.84 7.46
C ARG A 69 2.37 8.66 6.51
N ILE A 70 2.36 8.96 5.22
CA ILE A 70 2.65 8.01 4.14
C ILE A 70 3.78 8.59 3.29
N GLU A 71 4.79 7.79 2.99
CA GLU A 71 5.92 8.13 2.13
C GLU A 71 5.96 7.19 0.92
N ILE A 72 6.34 7.74 -0.24
CA ILE A 72 6.54 6.98 -1.48
C ILE A 72 8.02 6.95 -1.82
N MET A 73 8.48 5.78 -2.25
CA MET A 73 9.77 5.59 -2.91
C MET A 73 9.52 5.01 -4.29
N GLU A 74 9.82 5.79 -5.32
CA GLU A 74 9.66 5.39 -6.72
C GLU A 74 10.63 4.26 -7.10
N SER A 75 10.29 3.53 -8.17
CA SER A 75 10.97 2.31 -8.63
C SER A 75 12.49 2.46 -8.72
N GLU A 76 12.97 3.57 -9.28
CA GLU A 76 14.40 3.88 -9.44
C GLU A 76 15.15 3.87 -8.10
N LYS A 77 14.50 4.32 -7.02
CA LYS A 77 15.07 4.38 -5.67
C LYS A 77 14.82 3.11 -4.87
N SER A 78 13.74 2.38 -5.15
CA SER A 78 13.37 1.18 -4.40
C SER A 78 14.03 -0.10 -4.92
N ILE A 79 14.31 -0.22 -6.22
CA ILE A 79 14.95 -1.42 -6.79
C ILE A 79 16.32 -1.70 -6.15
N PRO A 80 17.22 -0.72 -5.95
CA PRO A 80 18.51 -0.96 -5.28
C PRO A 80 18.39 -1.48 -3.84
N LEU A 81 17.27 -1.20 -3.16
CA LEU A 81 17.07 -1.56 -1.75
C LEU A 81 16.26 -2.85 -1.56
N PHE A 82 15.30 -3.10 -2.44
CA PHE A 82 14.29 -4.16 -2.30
C PHE A 82 14.27 -5.15 -3.47
N GLY A 83 15.16 -4.97 -4.45
CA GLY A 83 15.23 -5.78 -5.67
C GLY A 83 13.90 -5.78 -6.43
N ASN A 84 13.51 -6.95 -6.95
CA ASN A 84 12.29 -7.11 -7.75
C ASN A 84 11.00 -6.79 -6.95
N ALA A 85 11.03 -6.87 -5.62
CA ALA A 85 9.87 -6.48 -4.80
C ALA A 85 9.60 -4.97 -4.87
N GLY A 86 10.65 -4.15 -5.06
CA GLY A 86 10.53 -2.70 -5.17
C GLY A 86 10.24 -2.19 -6.58
N LYS A 87 10.05 -3.05 -7.59
CA LYS A 87 9.98 -2.63 -9.01
C LYS A 87 8.79 -1.72 -9.35
N TYR A 88 7.73 -1.75 -8.55
CA TYR A 88 6.54 -0.91 -8.71
C TYR A 88 6.50 0.25 -7.71
N GLY A 89 7.65 0.57 -7.09
CA GLY A 89 7.74 1.51 -5.98
C GLY A 89 7.37 0.89 -4.64
N VAL A 90 7.54 1.68 -3.57
CA VAL A 90 7.28 1.30 -2.19
C VAL A 90 6.43 2.37 -1.53
N VAL A 91 5.39 1.94 -0.81
CA VAL A 91 4.53 2.77 0.04
C VAL A 91 4.89 2.45 1.49
N LYS A 92 5.38 3.46 2.22
CA LYS A 92 5.71 3.35 3.63
C LYS A 92 4.66 4.08 4.46
N VAL A 93 3.98 3.36 5.34
CA VAL A 93 2.99 3.90 6.27
C VAL A 93 3.62 3.94 7.66
N TYR A 94 3.48 5.08 8.33
CA TYR A 94 3.92 5.28 9.71
C TYR A 94 2.70 5.58 10.57
N THR A 95 2.58 4.90 11.71
CA THR A 95 1.47 5.09 12.65
C THR A 95 1.91 5.85 13.92
N TYR A 96 0.95 6.22 14.80
CA TYR A 96 1.22 6.91 16.08
C TYR A 96 1.72 5.97 17.19
#